data_AF-A0A6N8XCR5-F1
#
_entry.id   AF-A0A6N8XCR5-F1
#
_cell.length_a   1.000
_cell.length_b   1.000
_cell.length_c   1.000
_cell.angle_alpha   90.00
_cell.angle_beta   90.00
_cell.angle_gamma   90.00
#
_symmetry.space_group_name_H-M   'P 1'
#
loop_
_entity.id
_entity.type
_entity.pdbx_description
1 polymer ?
#
loop_
_entity_poly.entity_id
_entity_poly.type
_entity_poly.pdbx_seq_one_letter_code
_entity_poly.pdbx_strand_id
1 'polypeptide(L)'
;MVTLGVDLASQAKKTAACLIRWDGRSAHVECLRIGLEDSALLELFGRPGTGPDKIGIDAPFGWPVDFVQAIQKHWNSMHWPSVDCVAVSQLRLRRTDCAVKE
;
A
#
# COMPACT_ATOMS: atom_id res chain seq x y z
N MET A 1 -23.39 5.22 -5.90
CA MET A 1 -22.04 5.57 -5.40
C MET A 1 -21.06 4.57 -5.97
N VAL A 2 -19.84 4.99 -6.26
CA VAL A 2 -18.77 4.15 -6.80
C VAL A 2 -17.57 4.20 -5.86
N THR A 3 -17.03 3.04 -5.52
CA THR A 3 -15.77 2.94 -4.76
C THR A 3 -14.74 2.12 -5.52
N LEU A 4 -13.49 2.49 -5.36
CA LEU A 4 -12.36 1.71 -5.85
C LEU A 4 -11.56 1.18 -4.66
N GLY A 5 -11.43 -0.13 -4.55
CA GLY A 5 -10.47 -0.78 -3.67
C GLY A 5 -9.21 -1.13 -4.45
N VAL A 6 -8.04 -0.85 -3.90
CA VAL A 6 -6.73 -1.20 -4.46
C VAL A 6 -5.96 -2.01 -3.44
N ASP A 7 -5.52 -3.21 -3.80
CA ASP A 7 -4.51 -3.98 -3.08
C ASP A 7 -3.17 -3.73 -3.79
N LEU A 8 -2.34 -2.87 -3.19
CA LEU A 8 -1.14 -2.34 -3.83
C LEU A 8 0.09 -3.13 -3.39
N ALA A 9 0.76 -3.73 -4.37
CA ALA A 9 2.02 -4.42 -4.18
C ALA A 9 3.19 -3.64 -4.77
N SER A 10 4.42 -3.95 -4.33
CA SER A 10 5.64 -3.42 -4.93
C SER A 10 5.89 -3.90 -6.37
N GLN A 11 5.18 -4.94 -6.81
CA GLN A 11 5.26 -5.47 -8.17
C GLN A 11 3.88 -5.43 -8.81
N ALA A 12 3.78 -4.80 -9.99
CA ALA A 12 2.53 -4.64 -10.75
C ALA A 12 1.75 -5.95 -10.89
N LYS A 13 2.43 -7.08 -11.18
CA LYS A 13 1.82 -8.42 -11.32
C LYS A 13 1.02 -8.89 -10.09
N LYS A 14 1.26 -8.29 -8.92
CA LYS A 14 0.58 -8.59 -7.65
C LYS A 14 -0.38 -7.48 -7.21
N THR A 15 -0.45 -6.37 -7.94
CA THR A 15 -1.37 -5.29 -7.65
C THR A 15 -2.74 -5.61 -8.24
N ALA A 16 -3.79 -5.42 -7.43
CA ALA A 16 -5.17 -5.64 -7.84
C ALA A 16 -6.02 -4.39 -7.57
N ALA A 17 -7.06 -4.20 -8.37
CA ALA A 17 -8.08 -3.19 -8.10
C ALA A 17 -9.49 -3.69 -8.42
N CYS A 18 -10.45 -3.24 -7.64
CA CYS A 18 -11.86 -3.61 -7.74
C CYS A 18 -12.72 -2.35 -7.67
N LEU A 19 -13.50 -2.11 -8.72
CA LEU A 19 -14.46 -1.02 -8.80
C LEU A 19 -15.86 -1.57 -8.49
N ILE A 20 -16.49 -0.99 -7.47
CA ILE A 20 -17.79 -1.42 -6.97
C ILE A 20 -18.77 -0.27 -7.12
N ARG A 21 -19.89 -0.53 -7.80
CA ARG A 21 -21.07 0.34 -7.77
C ARG A 21 -22.01 -0.11 -6.67
N TRP A 22 -22.26 0.79 -5.75
CA TRP A 22 -23.22 0.63 -4.67
C TRP A 22 -24.55 1.23 -5.08
N ASP A 23 -25.60 0.44 -4.93
CA ASP A 23 -26.96 0.92 -4.76
C ASP A 23 -27.35 0.79 -3.28
N GLY A 24 -28.48 1.37 -2.89
CA GLY A 24 -28.87 1.44 -1.47
C GLY A 24 -29.08 0.08 -0.77
N ARG A 25 -29.05 -1.04 -1.50
CA ARG A 25 -29.28 -2.39 -0.93
C ARG A 25 -28.29 -3.45 -1.42
N SER A 26 -27.47 -3.14 -2.43
CA SER A 26 -26.57 -4.11 -3.06
C SER A 26 -25.33 -3.44 -3.66
N ALA A 27 -24.35 -4.29 -3.99
CA ALA A 27 -23.05 -3.90 -4.50
C ALA A 27 -22.75 -4.72 -5.75
N HIS A 28 -22.40 -4.05 -6.83
CA HIS A 28 -22.07 -4.67 -8.11
C HIS A 28 -20.60 -4.42 -8.42
N VAL A 29 -19.85 -5.49 -8.65
CA VAL A 29 -18.46 -5.39 -9.13
C VAL A 29 -18.52 -5.01 -10.62
N GLU A 30 -18.13 -3.79 -10.96
CA GLU A 30 -18.09 -3.32 -12.34
C GLU A 30 -16.77 -3.72 -13.02
N CYS A 31 -15.69 -3.83 -12.23
CA CYS A 31 -14.36 -4.17 -12.73
C CYS A 31 -13.55 -4.82 -11.63
N LEU A 32 -12.90 -5.95 -11.93
CA LEU A 32 -11.90 -6.59 -11.08
C LEU A 32 -10.70 -6.94 -11.95
N ARG A 33 -9.53 -6.38 -11.63
CA ARG A 33 -8.30 -6.59 -12.40
C ARG A 33 -7.14 -6.89 -11.45
N ILE A 34 -6.26 -7.77 -11.90
CA ILE A 34 -4.98 -8.09 -11.27
C ILE A 34 -3.86 -7.79 -12.25
N GLY A 35 -2.65 -7.59 -11.76
CA GLY A 35 -1.51 -7.29 -12.61
C GLY A 35 -1.49 -5.86 -13.12
N LEU A 36 -1.99 -4.91 -12.32
CA LEU A 36 -2.10 -3.51 -12.74
C LEU A 36 -0.78 -2.78 -12.58
N GLU A 37 -0.36 -2.12 -13.66
CA GLU A 37 0.67 -1.08 -13.63
C GLU A 37 0.09 0.25 -13.15
N ASP A 38 0.97 1.16 -12.72
CA ASP A 38 0.59 2.47 -12.19
C ASP A 38 -0.28 3.27 -13.17
N SER A 39 0.02 3.21 -14.48
CA SER A 39 -0.76 3.88 -15.53
C SER A 39 -2.22 3.42 -15.54
N ALA A 40 -2.46 2.11 -15.46
CA ALA A 40 -3.80 1.53 -15.43
C ALA A 40 -4.55 1.87 -14.13
N LEU A 41 -3.85 2.00 -13.00
CA LEU A 41 -4.45 2.50 -11.77
C LEU A 41 -4.87 3.97 -11.87
N LEU A 42 -4.03 4.81 -12.47
CA LEU A 42 -4.34 6.23 -12.69
C LEU A 42 -5.56 6.40 -13.60
N GLU A 43 -5.75 5.54 -14.59
CA GLU A 43 -6.96 5.51 -15.41
C GLU A 43 -8.21 5.18 -14.57
N LEU A 44 -8.12 4.21 -13.66
CA LEU A 44 -9.22 3.85 -12.75
C LEU A 44 -9.51 4.94 -11.71
N PHE A 45 -8.50 5.70 -11.27
CA PHE A 45 -8.70 6.87 -10.41
C PHE A 45 -9.47 7.97 -11.15
N GLY A 46 -9.27 8.07 -12.46
CA GLY A 46 -9.91 9.07 -13.30
C GLY A 46 -9.46 10.49 -12.96
N ARG A 47 -10.18 11.48 -13.49
CA ARG A 47 -9.96 12.89 -13.17
C ARG A 47 -10.82 13.31 -11.97
N PRO A 48 -10.43 14.38 -11.24
CA PRO A 48 -11.29 14.97 -10.23
C PRO A 48 -12.70 15.25 -10.79
N GLY A 49 -13.73 14.78 -10.08
CA GLY A 49 -15.13 14.92 -10.49
C GLY A 49 -15.65 13.87 -11.49
N THR A 50 -14.79 13.02 -12.05
CA THR A 50 -15.21 11.89 -12.92
C THR A 50 -14.78 10.52 -12.39
N GLY A 51 -13.92 10.49 -11.38
CA GLY A 51 -13.43 9.28 -10.72
C GLY A 51 -14.39 8.65 -9.71
N PRO A 52 -13.97 7.58 -9.03
CA PRO A 52 -14.71 6.98 -7.92
C PRO A 52 -14.98 7.98 -6.79
N ASP A 53 -16.13 7.85 -6.13
CA ASP A 53 -16.51 8.72 -5.00
C ASP A 53 -15.57 8.52 -3.80
N LYS A 54 -15.06 7.29 -3.62
CA LYS A 54 -14.04 6.96 -2.61
C LYS A 54 -13.04 5.96 -3.15
N ILE A 55 -11.80 6.09 -2.70
CA ILE A 55 -10.71 5.17 -3.01
C ILE A 55 -10.14 4.64 -1.70
N GLY A 56 -10.13 3.33 -1.55
CA GLY A 56 -9.43 2.63 -0.48
C GLY A 56 -8.17 1.98 -1.04
N ILE A 57 -7.02 2.26 -0.42
CA ILE A 57 -5.74 1.66 -0.80
C ILE A 57 -5.26 0.82 0.37
N ASP A 58 -5.17 -0.48 0.16
CA ASP A 58 -4.38 -1.37 0.99
C ASP A 58 -2.95 -1.32 0.48
N ALA A 59 -2.13 -0.54 1.17
CA ALA A 59 -0.71 -0.45 0.91
C ALA A 59 0.01 -0.39 2.24
N PRO A 60 1.22 -0.97 2.32
CA PRO A 60 2.03 -0.78 3.48
C PRO A 60 2.54 0.66 3.57
N PHE A 61 1.80 1.54 4.27
CA PHE A 61 2.25 2.91 4.49
C PHE A 61 3.37 2.96 5.54
N GLY A 62 4.42 3.70 5.21
CA GLY A 62 5.55 4.00 6.10
C GLY A 62 6.62 2.92 6.16
N TRP A 63 7.82 3.32 6.60
CA TRP A 63 8.90 2.42 6.97
C TRP A 63 8.98 2.33 8.49
N PRO A 64 9.54 1.24 9.05
CA PRO A 64 9.80 1.18 10.49
C PRO A 64 10.61 2.40 10.95
N VAL A 65 10.23 2.98 12.09
CA VAL A 65 10.87 4.20 12.61
C VAL A 65 12.39 4.00 12.73
N ASP A 66 12.80 2.84 13.23
CA ASP A 66 14.21 2.50 13.41
C ASP A 66 14.96 2.40 12.07
N PHE A 67 14.27 1.95 11.01
CA PHE A 67 14.84 1.92 9.66
C PHE A 67 15.06 3.33 9.10
N VAL A 68 14.08 4.22 9.27
CA VAL A 68 14.21 5.63 8.87
C VAL A 68 15.36 6.29 9.63
N GLN A 69 15.49 6.04 10.94
CA GLN A 69 16.60 6.55 11.74
C GLN A 69 17.96 6.00 11.29
N ALA A 70 18.03 4.71 10.93
CA ALA A 70 19.26 4.10 10.41
C ALA A 70 19.70 4.76 9.09
N ILE A 71 18.76 5.02 8.17
CA ILE A 71 19.02 5.77 6.94
C ILE A 71 19.51 7.19 7.26
N GLN A 72 18.87 7.90 8.18
CA GLN A 72 19.29 9.25 8.57
C GLN A 72 20.70 9.27 9.15
N LYS A 73 21.05 8.31 10.01
CA LYS A 73 22.41 8.17 10.55
C LYS A 73 23.42 7.91 9.43
N HIS A 74 23.14 6.95 8.56
CA HIS A 74 23.98 6.63 7.42
C HIS A 74 24.16 7.81 6.46
N TRP A 75 23.08 8.54 6.16
CA TRP A 75 23.10 9.75 5.35
C TRP A 75 24.03 10.82 5.94
N ASN A 76 24.05 10.97 7.26
CA ASN A 76 24.96 11.86 7.98
C ASN A 76 26.36 11.27 8.21
N SER A 77 26.77 10.29 7.40
CA SER A 77 28.08 9.60 7.50
C SER A 77 28.34 8.92 8.85
N MET A 78 27.30 8.66 9.64
CA MET A 78 27.42 7.81 10.82
C MET A 78 27.31 6.35 10.40
N HIS A 79 27.86 5.45 11.22
CA HIS A 79 27.80 4.02 10.94
C HIS A 79 26.37 3.50 10.91
N TRP A 80 26.11 2.57 9.99
CA TRP A 80 24.90 1.77 10.03
C TRP A 80 24.86 0.98 11.36
N PRO A 81 23.72 0.91 12.06
CA PRO A 81 23.63 0.19 13.33
C PRO A 81 24.06 -1.27 13.15
N SER A 82 24.84 -1.81 14.09
CA SER A 82 25.16 -3.24 14.13
C SER A 82 23.86 -4.01 14.33
N VAL A 83 23.53 -4.90 13.40
CA VAL A 83 22.27 -5.65 13.41
C VAL A 83 22.48 -7.06 13.96
N ASP A 84 21.87 -7.36 15.10
CA ASP A 84 21.59 -8.72 15.53
C ASP A 84 20.20 -9.19 15.01
N CYS A 85 19.80 -10.42 15.31
CA CYS A 85 18.53 -10.99 14.85
C CYS A 85 17.30 -10.16 15.28
N VAL A 86 17.36 -9.55 16.47
CA VAL A 86 16.27 -8.72 17.02
C VAL A 86 16.23 -7.37 16.30
N ALA A 87 17.40 -6.76 16.07
CA ALA A 87 17.54 -5.52 15.33
C ALA A 87 17.08 -5.66 13.87
N VAL A 88 17.28 -6.81 13.22
CA VAL A 88 16.77 -7.05 11.85
C VAL A 88 15.24 -6.98 11.81
N SER A 89 14.55 -7.52 12.81
CA SER A 89 13.09 -7.50 12.85
C SER A 89 12.54 -6.08 13.04
N GLN A 90 13.17 -5.26 13.88
CA GLN A 90 12.80 -3.86 14.13
C GLN A 90 13.02 -2.96 12.91
N LEU A 91 14.05 -3.27 12.10
CA LEU A 91 14.32 -2.54 10.86
C LEU A 91 13.42 -2.96 9.70
N ARG A 92 12.80 -4.15 9.75
CA ARG A 92 11.98 -4.68 8.65
C ARG A 92 10.47 -4.56 8.91
N LEU A 93 10.04 -4.81 10.12
CA LEU A 93 8.62 -4.93 10.47
C LEU A 93 8.09 -3.62 11.02
N ARG A 94 6.96 -3.17 10.46
CA ARG A 94 6.19 -2.04 11.01
C ARG A 94 5.43 -2.52 12.23
N ARG A 95 4.93 -1.59 13.06
CA ARG A 95 4.10 -1.95 14.23
C ARG A 95 2.88 -2.78 13.85
N THR A 96 2.30 -2.54 12.68
CA THR A 96 1.19 -3.32 12.13
C THR A 96 1.60 -4.74 11.77
N ASP A 97 2.79 -4.94 11.21
CA ASP A 97 3.32 -6.26 10.85
C ASP A 97 3.57 -7.12 12.10
N CYS A 98 3.88 -6.50 13.25
CA CYS A 98 4.02 -7.21 14.52
C CYS A 98 2.67 -7.62 15.14
N ALA A 99 1.57 -6.95 14.78
CA ALA A 99 0.23 -7.23 15.28
C ALA A 99 -0.47 -8.31 14.45
N VAL A 100 -0.18 -8.36 13.15
CA VAL A 100 -0.65 -9.41 12.24
C VAL A 100 0.33 -10.58 12.32
N LYS A 101 -0.01 -11.58 13.13
CA LYS A 101 0.70 -12.87 13.10
C LYS A 101 0.04 -13.72 12.01
N GLU A 102 0.74 -13.94 10.91
CA GLU A 102 0.47 -15.07 10.01
C GLU A 102 0.88 -16.40 10.67
#